data_AF-A0A067DM46-F1
#
_entry.id   AF-A0A067DM46-F1
#
_cell.length_a   1.000
_cell.length_b   1.000
_cell.length_c   1.000
_cell.angle_alpha   90.00
_cell.angle_beta   90.00
_cell.angle_gamma   90.00
#
_symmetry.space_group_name_H-M   'P 1'
#
loop_
_entity.id
_entity.type
_entity.pdbx_description
1 polymer ?
#
loop_
_entity_poly.entity_id
_entity_poly.type
_entity_poly.pdbx_seq_one_letter_code
_entity_poly.pdbx_strand_id
1 'polypeptide(L)'
;MANTMARSFLQVAAAEEVAPPLRVVQIEGLVMLKIIKHCKEFSPALVTGQLLGLDVGSVLEVTNCFPFPEEDEEIEADGANYQLEMMRCLREVNVDNNTVGW
;
A
#
# COMPACT_ATOMS: atom_id res chain seq x y z
N MET A 1 6.26 -31.03 40.01
CA MET A 1 5.75 -29.65 40.05
C MET A 1 6.38 -28.90 38.90
N ALA A 2 5.64 -28.70 37.80
CA ALA A 2 6.12 -27.97 36.63
C ALA A 2 5.87 -26.48 36.88
N ASN A 3 6.95 -25.70 36.90
CA ASN A 3 6.90 -24.27 37.18
C ASN A 3 6.52 -23.53 35.89
N THR A 4 5.27 -23.07 35.79
CA THR A 4 4.81 -22.25 34.67
C THR A 4 5.43 -20.86 34.80
N MET A 5 6.50 -20.60 34.05
CA MET A 5 7.13 -19.28 33.93
C MET A 5 6.12 -18.30 33.32
N ALA A 6 5.46 -17.51 34.18
CA ALA A 6 4.67 -16.36 33.75
C ALA A 6 5.64 -15.29 33.20
N ARG A 7 5.59 -15.05 31.89
CA ARG A 7 6.40 -14.02 31.25
C ARG A 7 5.94 -12.64 31.73
N SER A 8 6.90 -11.79 32.08
CA SER A 8 6.65 -10.41 32.51
C SER A 8 6.03 -9.58 31.37
N PHE A 9 5.17 -8.62 31.71
CA PHE A 9 4.58 -7.66 30.76
C PHE A 9 5.64 -6.91 29.94
N LEU A 10 6.82 -6.65 30.52
CA LEU A 10 7.94 -6.04 29.78
C LEU A 10 8.51 -6.97 28.70
N GLN A 11 8.44 -8.28 28.93
CA GLN A 11 8.91 -9.28 27.98
C GLN A 11 7.91 -9.56 26.85
N VAL A 12 6.62 -9.28 27.09
CA VAL A 12 5.58 -9.27 26.03
C VAL A 12 5.72 -8.01 25.17
N ALA A 13 6.00 -6.86 25.79
CA ALA A 13 6.20 -5.60 25.07
C ALA A 13 7.51 -5.54 24.24
N ALA A 14 8.53 -6.31 24.63
CA ALA A 14 9.81 -6.41 23.92
C ALA A 14 9.89 -7.56 22.92
N ALA A 15 8.84 -8.38 22.79
CA ALA A 15 8.71 -9.31 21.69
C ALA A 15 8.36 -8.51 20.45
N GLU A 16 9.38 -8.11 19.71
CA GLU A 16 9.23 -7.70 18.32
C GLU A 16 8.69 -8.93 17.58
N GLU A 17 7.36 -9.01 17.45
CA GLU A 17 6.69 -9.99 16.62
C GLU A 17 7.18 -9.74 15.19
N VAL A 18 8.20 -10.50 14.78
CA VAL A 18 8.67 -10.50 13.40
C VAL A 18 7.49 -10.91 12.54
N ALA A 19 6.92 -9.94 11.81
CA ALA A 19 5.82 -10.19 10.90
C ALA A 19 6.23 -11.35 9.97
N PRO A 20 5.38 -12.37 9.80
CA PRO A 20 5.73 -13.51 8.98
C PRO A 20 6.00 -13.03 7.55
N PRO A 21 6.91 -13.71 6.82
CA PRO A 21 7.26 -13.28 5.48
C PRO A 21 6.03 -13.24 4.57
N LEU A 22 5.90 -12.17 3.79
CA LEU A 22 4.86 -12.03 2.78
C LEU A 22 4.93 -13.20 1.78
N ARG A 23 3.81 -13.88 1.56
CA ARG A 23 3.72 -15.05 0.67
C ARG A 23 2.73 -14.87 -0.47
N VAL A 24 1.71 -14.04 -0.27
CA VAL A 24 0.62 -13.85 -1.21
C VAL A 24 0.34 -12.36 -1.35
N VAL A 25 0.06 -11.91 -2.57
CA VAL A 25 -0.50 -10.60 -2.84
C VAL A 25 -1.92 -10.81 -3.34
N GLN A 26 -2.89 -10.26 -2.61
CA GLN A 26 -4.29 -10.28 -2.99
C GLN A 26 -4.66 -8.89 -3.50
N ILE A 27 -5.26 -8.82 -4.69
CA ILE A 27 -5.58 -7.53 -5.30
C ILE A 27 -7.09 -7.45 -5.53
N GLU A 28 -7.71 -6.37 -5.07
CA GLU A 28 -9.12 -6.15 -5.29
C GLU A 28 -9.46 -5.94 -6.77
N GLY A 29 -10.66 -6.38 -7.15
CA GLY A 29 -11.11 -6.27 -8.55
C GLY A 29 -11.18 -4.82 -9.04
N LEU A 30 -11.52 -3.86 -8.17
CA LEU A 30 -11.57 -2.45 -8.55
C LEU A 30 -10.17 -1.89 -8.85
N VAL A 31 -9.15 -2.29 -8.11
CA VAL A 31 -7.73 -1.94 -8.36
C VAL A 31 -7.31 -2.46 -9.74
N MET A 32 -7.60 -3.72 -10.03
CA MET A 32 -7.32 -4.31 -11.34
C MET A 32 -7.98 -3.54 -12.48
N LEU A 33 -9.25 -3.15 -12.33
CA LEU A 33 -9.96 -2.38 -13.35
C LEU A 33 -9.36 -0.99 -13.56
N LYS A 34 -8.93 -0.30 -12.49
CA LYS A 34 -8.24 0.99 -12.58
C LYS A 34 -6.92 0.87 -13.35
N ILE A 35 -6.13 -0.15 -13.06
CA ILE A 35 -4.85 -0.41 -13.76
C ILE A 35 -5.11 -0.68 -15.25
N ILE A 36 -6.05 -1.58 -15.58
CA ILE A 36 -6.39 -1.90 -16.97
C ILE A 36 -6.86 -0.65 -17.72
N LYS A 37 -7.71 0.17 -17.10
CA LYS A 37 -8.19 1.42 -17.69
C LYS A 37 -7.03 2.35 -18.01
N HIS A 38 -6.13 2.58 -17.05
CA HIS A 38 -5.00 3.49 -17.21
C HIS A 38 -4.05 3.01 -18.32
N CYS A 39 -3.66 1.73 -18.33
CA CYS A 39 -2.80 1.19 -19.40
C CYS A 39 -3.45 1.31 -20.79
N LYS A 40 -4.78 1.16 -20.88
CA LYS A 40 -5.51 1.24 -22.14
C LYS A 40 -5.62 2.67 -22.67
N GLU A 41 -5.89 3.64 -21.79
CA GLU A 41 -6.05 5.05 -22.17
C GLU A 41 -4.73 5.68 -22.63
N PHE A 42 -3.60 5.22 -22.09
CA PHE A 42 -2.27 5.77 -22.34
C PHE A 42 -1.41 4.88 -23.26
N SER A 43 -1.99 3.84 -23.86
CA SER A 43 -1.28 3.00 -24.82
C SER A 43 -0.83 3.82 -26.04
N PRO A 44 0.43 3.74 -26.50
CA PRO A 44 1.44 2.71 -26.19
C PRO A 44 2.46 3.10 -25.11
N ALA A 45 2.27 4.22 -24.40
CA ALA A 45 3.19 4.66 -23.37
C ALA A 45 3.20 3.71 -22.16
N LEU A 46 4.35 3.64 -21.49
CA LEU A 46 4.47 2.99 -20.20
C LEU A 46 3.96 3.95 -19.13
N VAL A 47 3.12 3.44 -18.24
CA VAL A 47 2.51 4.22 -17.16
C VAL A 47 2.72 3.54 -15.81
N THR A 48 2.76 4.34 -14.76
CA THR A 48 2.98 3.89 -13.37
C THR A 48 1.96 4.54 -12.44
N GLY A 49 1.87 4.06 -11.21
CA GLY A 49 0.96 4.61 -10.22
C GLY A 49 1.25 4.12 -8.81
N GLN A 50 0.47 4.58 -7.85
CA GLN A 50 0.61 4.23 -6.45
C GLN A 50 -0.36 3.10 -6.07
N LEU A 51 0.16 2.05 -5.42
CA LEU A 51 -0.65 0.99 -4.80
C LEU A 51 -0.84 1.24 -3.31
N LEU A 52 -2.07 1.06 -2.84
CA LEU A 52 -2.48 1.24 -1.45
C LEU A 52 -3.08 -0.05 -0.92
N GLY A 53 -2.83 -0.33 0.36
CA GLY A 53 -3.25 -1.58 0.95
C GLY A 53 -2.73 -1.83 2.35
N LEU A 54 -2.95 -3.03 2.83
CA LEU A 54 -2.60 -3.45 4.18
C LEU A 54 -1.84 -4.77 4.17
N ASP A 55 -0.88 -4.90 5.08
CA ASP A 55 -0.25 -6.18 5.39
C ASP A 55 -1.06 -6.88 6.48
N VAL A 56 -1.65 -8.03 6.13
CA VAL A 56 -2.44 -8.86 7.04
C VAL A 56 -1.79 -10.23 7.16
N GLY A 57 -0.85 -10.31 8.09
CA GLY A 57 -0.12 -11.55 8.40
C GLY A 57 0.87 -11.92 7.30
N SER A 58 0.46 -12.78 6.36
CA SER A 58 1.32 -13.22 5.24
C SER A 58 0.76 -12.85 3.87
N VAL A 59 -0.29 -12.01 3.86
CA VAL A 59 -1.00 -11.55 2.67
C VAL A 59 -0.90 -10.03 2.60
N LEU A 60 -0.38 -9.54 1.48
CA LEU A 60 -0.45 -8.13 1.13
C LEU A 60 -1.77 -7.88 0.38
N GLU A 61 -2.71 -7.22 1.03
CA GLU A 61 -3.99 -6.86 0.44
C GLU A 61 -3.88 -5.49 -0.24
N VAL A 62 -3.98 -5.45 -1.57
CA VAL A 62 -4.02 -4.22 -2.35
C VAL A 62 -5.49 -3.83 -2.56
N THR A 63 -5.94 -2.86 -1.78
CA THR A 63 -7.34 -2.40 -1.68
C THR A 63 -7.62 -1.21 -2.58
N ASN A 64 -6.61 -0.38 -2.87
CA ASN A 64 -6.79 0.78 -3.73
C ASN A 64 -5.54 1.14 -4.55
N CYS A 65 -5.71 1.99 -5.55
CA CYS A 65 -4.63 2.57 -6.32
C CYS A 65 -5.05 3.87 -7.02
N PHE A 66 -4.06 4.68 -7.39
CA PHE A 66 -4.23 5.86 -8.23
C PHE A 66 -3.05 6.01 -9.21
N PRO A 67 -3.29 6.52 -10.44
CA PRO A 67 -2.24 6.69 -11.44
C PRO A 67 -1.32 7.86 -11.09
N PHE A 68 -0.08 7.82 -11.55
CA PHE A 68 0.73 9.03 -11.62
C PHE A 68 0.41 9.79 -12.91
N PRO A 69 0.39 11.13 -12.88
CA PRO A 69 0.27 11.93 -14.09
C PRO A 69 1.49 11.69 -14.99
N GLU A 70 1.34 11.91 -16.30
CA GLU A 70 2.49 11.86 -17.22
C GLU A 70 3.53 12.92 -16.82
N GLU A 71 4.80 12.54 -16.85
CA GLU A 71 5.91 13.44 -16.55
C GLU A 71 6.05 14.47 -17.69
N ASP A 72 5.52 15.68 -17.49
CA ASP A 72 6.06 16.85 -18.19
C ASP A 72 7.44 17.14 -17.58
N GLU A 73 8.49 17.25 -18.41
CA GLU A 73 9.92 17.35 -18.03
C GLU A 73 10.26 18.48 -17.02
N GLU A 74 9.31 19.35 -16.66
CA GLU A 74 9.48 20.46 -15.72
C GLU A 74 9.02 20.15 -14.27
N ILE A 75 8.45 18.96 -13.99
CA ILE A 75 7.64 18.76 -12.77
C ILE A 75 8.04 17.57 -11.85
N GLU A 76 9.31 17.18 -11.77
CA GLU A 76 9.76 16.14 -10.82
C GLU A 76 9.44 16.48 -9.34
N ALA A 77 9.41 17.77 -8.97
CA ALA A 77 9.09 18.21 -7.62
C ALA A 77 7.59 18.06 -7.24
N ASP A 78 6.70 17.83 -8.20
CA ASP A 78 5.25 17.75 -7.97
C ASP A 78 4.77 16.32 -7.71
N GLY A 79 5.52 15.29 -8.10
CA GLY A 79 5.12 13.90 -7.88
C GLY A 79 4.85 13.56 -6.40
N ALA A 80 5.75 14.00 -5.50
CA ALA A 80 5.58 13.81 -4.06
C ALA A 80 4.42 14.63 -3.48
N ASN A 81 4.21 15.85 -3.99
CA ASN A 81 3.12 16.72 -3.55
C ASN A 81 1.76 16.16 -4.02
N TYR A 82 1.68 15.72 -5.27
CA TYR A 82 0.55 15.00 -5.83
C TYR A 82 0.20 13.76 -5.01
N GLN A 83 1.20 12.95 -4.68
CA GLN A 83 1.01 11.77 -3.83
C GLN A 83 0.44 12.19 -2.46
N LEU A 84 1.01 13.18 -1.78
CA LEU A 84 0.52 13.65 -0.48
C LEU A 84 -0.93 14.15 -0.53
N GLU A 85 -1.26 14.96 -1.52
CA GLU A 85 -2.62 15.48 -1.71
C GLU A 85 -3.60 14.35 -2.03
N MET A 86 -3.21 13.37 -2.86
CA MET A 86 -4.08 12.23 -3.13
C MET A 86 -4.33 11.38 -1.89
N MET A 87 -3.31 11.16 -1.07
CA MET A 87 -3.44 10.44 0.19
C MET A 87 -4.39 11.19 1.14
N ARG A 88 -4.32 12.52 1.17
CA ARG A 88 -5.25 13.35 1.94
C ARG A 88 -6.69 13.20 1.43
N CYS A 89 -6.93 13.31 0.13
CA CYS A 89 -8.26 13.14 -0.46
C CYS A 89 -8.87 11.77 -0.12
N LEU A 90 -8.08 10.69 -0.19
CA LEU A 90 -8.55 9.35 0.14
C LEU A 90 -8.89 9.20 1.62
N ARG A 91 -8.10 9.82 2.51
CA ARG A 91 -8.40 9.84 3.95
C ARG A 91 -9.72 10.55 4.24
N GLU A 92 -10.00 11.66 3.57
CA GLU A 92 -11.22 12.45 3.75
C GLU A 92 -12.49 11.66 3.41
N VAL A 93 -12.39 10.63 2.57
CA VAL A 93 -13.48 9.72 2.21
C VAL A 93 -13.37 8.33 2.83
N ASN A 94 -12.60 8.19 3.92
CA ASN A 94 -12.42 6.95 4.68
C ASN A 94 -11.85 5.77 3.89
N VAL A 95 -11.09 6.05 2.83
CA VAL A 95 -10.30 5.03 2.13
C VAL A 95 -8.95 4.89 2.83
N ASP A 96 -8.49 3.65 3.01
CA ASP A 96 -7.16 3.40 3.54
C ASP A 96 -6.09 3.93 2.58
N ASN A 97 -5.04 4.54 3.13
CA ASN A 97 -4.01 5.21 2.37
C ASN A 97 -2.63 4.78 2.85
N ASN A 98 -2.44 3.47 3.01
CA ASN A 98 -1.14 2.92 3.36
C ASN A 98 -0.44 2.50 2.07
N THR A 99 0.71 3.12 1.79
CA THR A 99 1.53 2.80 0.62
C THR A 99 2.12 1.39 0.75
N VAL A 100 1.86 0.55 -0.25
CA VAL A 100 2.36 -0.85 -0.29
C VAL A 100 3.23 -1.17 -1.51
N GLY A 101 3.26 -0.30 -2.51
CA GLY A 101 4.06 -0.49 -3.73
C GLY A 101 3.66 0.45 -4.86
N TRP A 102 4.15 0.18 -6.06
CA TRP A 102 3.85 0.88 -7.31
C TRP A 102 3.86 -0.11 -8.49
#